data_AF-A0A917SMW5-F1
#
_entry.id   AF-A0A917SMW5-F1
#
_cell.length_a   1.000
_cell.length_b   1.000
_cell.length_c   1.000
_cell.angle_alpha   90.00
_cell.angle_beta   90.00
_cell.angle_gamma   90.00
#
_symmetry.space_group_name_H-M   'P 1'
#
loop_
_entity.id
_entity.type
_entity.pdbx_description
1 polymer ?
#
loop_
_entity_poly.entity_id
_entity_poly.type
_entity_poly.pdbx_seq_one_letter_code
_entity_poly.pdbx_strand_id
1 'polypeptide(L)'
;MQHQTEPRTPQPAPGAAPDDGPAPGTRTGDELESAILGLLDRRAADASICPSEVARAVAGDGDWRALMEPVREAARRLTRDGTVEITRGGEVVEPGTGKGPVRIRRGRR
;
A
#
# COMPACT_ATOMS: atom_id res chain seq x y z
N MET A 1 -0.30 -3.01 -34.13
CA MET A 1 0.28 -3.32 -32.81
C MET A 1 -0.76 -2.95 -31.75
N GLN A 2 -1.82 -3.74 -31.61
CA GLN A 2 -2.92 -3.47 -30.65
C GLN A 2 -2.83 -4.50 -29.53
N HIS A 3 -2.79 -4.00 -28.31
CA HIS A 3 -2.41 -4.73 -27.10
C HIS A 3 -3.53 -5.71 -26.74
N GLN A 4 -3.29 -7.00 -26.94
CA GLN A 4 -4.22 -8.06 -26.58
C GLN A 4 -4.04 -8.47 -25.11
N THR A 5 -5.14 -8.31 -24.36
CA THR A 5 -5.69 -9.18 -23.30
C THR A 5 -4.79 -9.64 -22.15
N GLU A 6 -5.18 -9.22 -20.93
CA GLU A 6 -5.32 -10.17 -19.82
C GLU A 6 -6.67 -9.98 -19.10
N PRO A 7 -7.37 -11.05 -18.72
CA PRO A 7 -8.64 -11.02 -18.00
C PRO A 7 -8.45 -10.56 -16.54
N ARG A 8 -9.28 -9.62 -16.07
CA ARG A 8 -9.38 -9.27 -14.64
C ARG A 8 -10.08 -10.42 -13.89
N THR A 9 -9.31 -11.42 -13.48
CA THR A 9 -9.77 -12.50 -12.58
C THR A 9 -10.01 -11.93 -11.17
N PRO A 10 -11.07 -12.38 -10.46
CA PRO A 10 -11.57 -11.78 -9.22
C PRO A 10 -10.56 -11.79 -8.06
N GLN A 11 -10.66 -10.74 -7.24
CA GLN A 11 -9.94 -10.55 -6.00
C GLN A 11 -10.27 -11.67 -5.00
N PRO A 12 -9.28 -12.45 -4.50
CA PRO A 12 -9.47 -13.17 -3.26
C PRO A 12 -9.31 -12.18 -2.10
N ALA A 13 -10.33 -12.08 -1.25
CA ALA A 13 -10.21 -11.47 0.07
C ALA A 13 -9.34 -12.38 0.97
N PRO A 14 -8.32 -11.87 1.68
CA PRO A 14 -7.75 -12.62 2.79
C PRO A 14 -8.47 -12.22 4.07
N GLY A 15 -9.45 -13.04 4.45
CA GLY A 15 -9.84 -13.15 5.85
C GLY A 15 -8.78 -13.93 6.63
N ALA A 16 -8.47 -13.40 7.81
CA ALA A 16 -7.94 -14.05 9.01
C ALA A 16 -6.45 -14.38 9.13
N ALA A 17 -5.78 -13.66 10.04
CA ALA A 17 -5.06 -14.28 11.15
C ALA A 17 -5.55 -13.68 12.49
N PRO A 18 -5.53 -14.44 13.61
CA PRO A 18 -6.39 -14.22 14.78
C PRO A 18 -5.76 -13.37 15.90
N ASP A 19 -6.62 -13.11 16.87
CA ASP A 19 -6.56 -12.18 18.00
C ASP A 19 -5.44 -12.44 19.03
N ASP A 20 -4.53 -11.48 19.19
CA ASP A 20 -4.06 -10.95 20.48
C ASP A 20 -3.72 -9.46 20.22
N GLY A 21 -4.50 -8.54 20.76
CA GLY A 21 -4.57 -7.15 20.28
C GLY A 21 -3.56 -6.20 20.92
N PRO A 22 -2.63 -5.59 20.15
CA PRO A 22 -2.12 -4.28 20.52
C PRO A 22 -3.22 -3.22 20.32
N ALA A 23 -3.13 -2.11 21.05
CA ALA A 23 -4.11 -1.02 21.09
C ALA A 23 -4.70 -0.64 19.70
N PRO A 24 -5.96 -0.19 19.61
CA PRO A 24 -6.71 -0.01 18.35
C PRO A 24 -6.08 0.94 17.31
N GLY A 25 -5.01 1.67 17.64
CA GLY A 25 -4.23 2.46 16.68
C GLY A 25 -3.09 1.71 16.00
N THR A 26 -2.60 0.60 16.58
CA THR A 26 -1.43 -0.14 16.07
C THR A 26 -1.85 -1.21 15.07
N ARG A 27 -2.94 -1.94 15.35
CA ARG A 27 -3.45 -3.04 14.52
C ARG A 27 -3.74 -2.60 13.08
N THR A 28 -4.35 -1.42 12.90
CA THR A 28 -4.61 -0.87 11.56
C THR A 28 -3.32 -0.49 10.83
N GLY A 29 -2.27 -0.05 11.53
CA GLY A 29 -0.97 0.22 10.93
C GLY A 29 -0.32 -1.03 10.35
N ASP A 30 -0.22 -2.10 11.15
CA ASP A 30 0.36 -3.38 10.73
C ASP A 30 -0.40 -4.03 9.55
N GLU A 31 -1.74 -3.92 9.54
CA GLU A 31 -2.58 -4.38 8.43
C GLU A 31 -2.31 -3.61 7.14
N LEU A 32 -2.13 -2.29 7.23
CA LEU A 32 -1.83 -1.44 6.08
C LEU A 32 -0.43 -1.69 5.54
N GLU A 33 0.55 -1.91 6.42
CA GLU A 33 1.91 -2.30 6.03
C GLU A 33 1.92 -3.64 5.31
N SER A 34 1.23 -4.64 5.88
CA SER A 34 1.07 -5.96 5.26
C SER A 34 0.35 -5.88 3.91
N ALA A 35 -0.67 -5.02 3.79
CA ALA A 35 -1.37 -4.79 2.54
C ALA A 35 -0.48 -4.11 1.49
N ILE A 36 0.36 -3.14 1.87
CA ILE A 36 1.35 -2.51 0.99
C ILE A 36 2.30 -3.57 0.44
N LEU A 37 2.91 -4.35 1.33
CA LEU A 37 3.87 -5.39 0.95
C LEU A 37 3.22 -6.47 0.08
N GLY A 38 2.04 -6.96 0.45
CA GLY A 38 1.31 -7.97 -0.32
C GLY A 38 0.82 -7.47 -1.69
N LEU A 39 0.48 -6.19 -1.83
CA LEU A 39 0.17 -5.59 -3.14
C LEU A 39 1.41 -5.42 -3.99
N LEU A 40 2.53 -4.99 -3.39
CA LEU A 40 3.80 -4.90 -4.10
C LEU A 40 4.29 -6.27 -4.52
N ASP A 41 4.18 -7.29 -3.66
CA ASP A 41 4.65 -8.67 -3.88
C ASP A 41 4.01 -9.31 -5.13
N ARG A 42 2.72 -9.05 -5.32
CA ARG A 42 1.94 -9.53 -6.48
C ARG A 42 2.22 -8.79 -7.79
N ARG A 43 3.04 -7.74 -7.77
CA ARG A 43 3.42 -6.97 -8.97
C ARG A 43 4.86 -7.22 -9.38
N ALA A 44 5.21 -6.83 -10.61
CA ALA A 44 6.59 -6.80 -11.08
C ALA A 44 7.50 -5.97 -10.14
N ALA A 45 8.79 -6.28 -10.10
CA ALA A 45 9.75 -5.68 -9.17
C ALA A 45 9.86 -4.14 -9.32
N ASP A 46 9.68 -3.66 -10.54
CA ASP A 46 9.70 -2.25 -10.96
C ASP A 46 8.32 -1.57 -10.89
N ALA A 47 7.28 -2.31 -10.51
CA ALA A 47 5.94 -1.76 -10.38
C ALA A 47 5.80 -0.89 -9.12
N SER A 48 4.81 0.00 -9.18
CA SER A 48 4.42 0.84 -8.05
C SER A 48 2.93 0.74 -7.78
N ILE A 49 2.52 1.04 -6.55
CA ILE A 49 1.12 1.09 -6.10
C ILE A 49 0.75 2.52 -5.69
N CYS A 50 -0.55 2.81 -5.63
CA CYS A 50 -1.09 4.05 -5.08
C CYS A 50 -1.59 3.86 -3.65
N PRO A 51 -1.57 4.90 -2.80
CA PRO A 51 -2.16 4.85 -1.46
C PRO A 51 -3.64 4.44 -1.47
N SER A 52 -4.40 4.91 -2.46
CA SER A 52 -5.83 4.59 -2.61
C SER A 52 -6.10 3.12 -2.91
N GLU A 53 -5.14 2.41 -3.52
CA GLU A 53 -5.28 0.99 -3.78
C GLU A 53 -5.14 0.18 -2.49
N VAL A 54 -4.16 0.53 -1.65
CA VAL A 54 -3.98 -0.04 -0.32
C VAL A 54 -5.21 0.23 0.55
N ALA A 55 -5.65 1.48 0.60
CA ALA A 55 -6.81 1.86 1.40
C ALA A 55 -8.08 1.12 0.98
N ARG A 56 -8.30 0.89 -0.32
CA ARG A 56 -9.44 0.10 -0.80
C ARG A 56 -9.31 -1.37 -0.47
N ALA A 57 -8.09 -1.91 -0.52
CA ALA A 57 -7.84 -3.30 -0.15
C ALA A 57 -8.14 -3.57 1.34
N VAL A 58 -7.84 -2.60 2.21
CA VAL A 58 -8.09 -2.73 3.66
C VAL A 58 -9.51 -2.30 4.05
N ALA A 59 -10.05 -1.23 3.47
CA ALA A 59 -11.39 -0.75 3.80
C ALA A 59 -12.50 -1.71 3.36
N GLY A 60 -12.29 -2.48 2.30
CA GLY A 60 -13.36 -3.28 1.69
C GLY A 60 -14.55 -2.40 1.28
N ASP A 61 -15.72 -2.66 1.86
CA ASP A 61 -16.95 -1.86 1.69
C ASP A 61 -17.00 -0.58 2.57
N GLY A 62 -16.00 -0.35 3.41
CA GLY A 62 -15.88 0.82 4.29
C GLY A 62 -15.32 2.09 3.63
N ASP A 63 -15.18 3.17 4.42
CA ASP A 63 -14.65 4.45 3.92
C ASP A 63 -13.13 4.45 3.77
N TRP A 64 -12.66 4.06 2.58
CA TRP A 64 -11.23 4.09 2.23
C TRP A 64 -10.61 5.49 2.28
N ARG A 65 -11.41 6.57 2.23
CA ARG A 65 -10.86 7.94 2.29
C ARG A 65 -10.36 8.24 3.70
N ALA A 66 -11.01 7.71 4.73
CA ALA A 66 -10.56 7.81 6.12
C ALA A 66 -9.22 7.08 6.35
N LEU A 67 -8.93 6.03 5.56
CA LEU A 67 -7.66 5.31 5.62
C LEU A 67 -6.51 5.99 4.87
N MET A 68 -6.72 7.14 4.22
CA MET A 68 -5.63 7.83 3.49
C MET A 68 -4.47 8.26 4.37
N GLU A 69 -4.75 8.84 5.54
CA GLU A 69 -3.68 9.24 6.46
C GLU A 69 -3.01 8.01 7.12
N PRO A 70 -3.77 6.99 7.60
CA PRO A 70 -3.19 5.74 8.05
C PRO A 70 -2.29 5.05 7.00
N VAL A 71 -2.71 4.98 5.73
CA VAL A 71 -1.88 4.40 4.65
C VAL A 71 -0.60 5.19 4.47
N ARG A 72 -0.68 6.53 4.53
CA ARG A 72 0.52 7.38 4.44
C ARG A 72 1.45 7.10 5.61
N GLU A 73 0.94 6.92 6.82
CA GLU A 73 1.74 6.60 7.99
C GLU A 73 2.42 5.23 7.87
N ALA A 74 1.69 4.19 7.48
CA ALA A 74 2.24 2.85 7.21
C ALA A 74 3.35 2.90 6.15
N ALA A 75 3.11 3.63 5.05
CA ALA A 75 4.10 3.80 4.01
C ALA A 75 5.36 4.56 4.51
N ARG A 76 5.21 5.52 5.43
CA ARG A 76 6.35 6.18 6.10
C ARG A 76 7.21 5.21 6.90
N ARG A 77 6.57 4.32 7.66
CA ARG A 77 7.26 3.33 8.49
C ARG A 77 8.09 2.40 7.61
N LEU A 78 7.47 1.83 6.59
CA LEU A 78 8.16 0.97 5.62
C LEU A 78 9.29 1.67 4.85
N THR A 79 9.17 2.98 4.59
CA THR A 79 10.25 3.77 3.97
C THR A 79 11.41 4.02 4.93
N ARG A 80 11.13 4.30 6.21
CA ARG A 80 12.19 4.41 7.24
C ARG A 80 12.95 3.10 7.41
N ASP A 81 12.26 1.97 7.26
CA ASP A 81 12.87 0.64 7.33
C ASP A 81 13.62 0.26 6.04
N GLY A 82 13.58 1.09 5.00
CA GLY A 82 14.20 0.82 3.70
C GLY A 82 13.50 -0.29 2.89
N THR A 83 12.30 -0.71 3.31
CA THR A 83 11.54 -1.78 2.66
C THR A 83 10.85 -1.29 1.39
N VAL A 84 10.36 -0.03 1.41
CA VAL A 84 9.69 0.60 0.26
C VAL A 84 10.22 1.99 0.02
N GLU A 85 10.19 2.42 -1.24
CA GLU A 85 10.50 3.79 -1.62
C GLU A 85 9.23 4.49 -2.10
N ILE A 86 9.10 5.77 -1.77
CA ILE A 86 7.96 6.57 -2.17
C ILE A 86 8.46 7.59 -3.17
N THR A 87 7.81 7.63 -4.32
CA THR A 87 8.22 8.46 -5.45
C THR A 87 7.11 9.41 -5.88
N ARG A 88 7.50 10.60 -6.34
CA ARG A 88 6.61 11.59 -6.93
C ARG A 88 7.26 12.15 -8.18
N GLY A 89 6.60 11.99 -9.32
CA GLY A 89 7.17 12.42 -10.61
C GLY A 89 8.49 11.74 -10.98
N GLY A 90 8.77 10.56 -10.39
CA GLY A 90 10.03 9.83 -10.59
C GLY A 90 11.11 10.11 -9.54
N GLU A 91 10.93 11.13 -8.70
CA GLU A 91 11.87 11.45 -7.61
C GLU A 91 11.47 10.76 -6.31
N VAL A 92 12.43 10.22 -5.56
CA VAL A 92 12.18 9.65 -4.22
C VAL A 92 11.89 10.80 -3.27
N VAL A 93 10.71 10.78 -2.67
CA VAL A 93 10.25 11.81 -1.74
C VAL A 93 9.97 11.21 -0.38
N GLU A 94 10.31 11.97 0.66
CA GLU A 94 9.92 11.61 2.01
C GLU A 94 8.39 11.58 2.12
N PRO A 95 7.82 10.46 2.58
CA PRO A 95 6.39 10.37 2.75
C PRO A 95 5.92 11.36 3.81
N GLY A 96 5.16 12.36 3.36
CA GLY A 96 4.62 13.43 4.19
C GLY A 96 4.90 14.83 3.72
N THR A 97 5.93 14.99 2.90
CA THR A 97 6.28 16.27 2.30
C THR A 97 5.44 16.43 1.03
N GLY A 98 4.18 16.82 1.22
CA GLY A 98 3.34 17.31 0.12
C GLY A 98 1.98 16.63 -0.04
N LYS A 99 0.98 17.46 -0.37
CA LYS A 99 -0.32 17.02 -0.87
C LYS A 99 -0.16 16.66 -2.36
N GLY A 100 -0.53 15.44 -2.74
CA GLY A 100 -0.51 15.03 -4.14
C GLY A 100 -0.43 13.51 -4.36
N PRO A 101 -0.48 13.10 -5.64
CA PRO A 101 -0.32 11.71 -6.04
C PRO A 101 1.12 11.26 -5.77
N VAL A 102 1.26 10.21 -4.98
CA VAL A 102 2.52 9.54 -4.68
C VAL A 102 2.44 8.09 -5.13
N ARG A 103 3.58 7.48 -5.44
CA ARG A 103 3.71 6.10 -5.88
C ARG A 103 4.63 5.36 -4.93
N ILE A 104 4.18 4.26 -4.37
CA ILE A 104 4.97 3.41 -3.47
C ILE A 104 5.55 2.28 -4.33
N ARG A 105 6.86 2.06 -4.29
CA ARG A 105 7.55 0.95 -4.98
C ARG A 105 8.40 0.18 -3.97
N ARG A 106 8.82 -1.04 -4.32
CA ARG A 106 9.76 -1.79 -3.46
C ARG A 106 11.10 -1.07 -3.40
N GLY A 107 11.72 -1.04 -2.23
CA GLY A 107 13.07 -0.55 -2.07
C GLY A 107 14.04 -1.45 -2.84
N ARG A 108 14.98 -0.87 -3.60
CA ARG A 108 16.13 -1.62 -4.09
C ARG A 108 17.05 -1.94 -2.91
N ARG A 109 16.88 -3.14 -2.35
CA ARG A 109 17.89 -3.75 -1.47
C ARG A 109 19.11 -4.20 -2.26
#